data_AF-A0A8T3R332-F1
#
_entry.id   AF-A0A8T3R332-F1
#
_cell.length_a   1.000
_cell.length_b   1.000
_cell.length_c   1.000
_cell.angle_alpha   90.00
_cell.angle_beta   90.00
_cell.angle_gamma   90.00
#
_symmetry.space_group_name_H-M   'P 1'
#
loop_
_entity.id
_entity.type
_entity.pdbx_description
1 polymer ?
#
loop_
_entity_poly.entity_id
_entity_poly.type
_entity_poly.pdbx_seq_one_letter_code
_entity_poly.pdbx_strand_id
1 'polypeptide(L)'
;MPDLTTRTAAPDAVVVQPGTIVPGRARGAAPFRREGPAKLTGAAKYADDLVFPGAWFGATIRSTDAHARFVGLDLDPAFDWSSVVVVTAADIPGDNVVSSIKADQPILVPLDGEIQHHAEPLALLAAPDRATLRAARHALTVRTEALPAVFDPLESNHVFAAYEIGSGDPDGAFATADTIIEGEYRVGHQEQLYIENNAMIAVPSEGGGVDVHGSLQCPYYVHTALKRGLAMDDRQARVIQAETGGGFGGKEEYPSIIALHASLLAGKAGRPVRMIYDRHEDLAATTKRHPAIVRHRTGLTSDGRLLVQDIEVVMDGGAYCTLTPVVLSRGVLHAAGPYKCAVVRIRGRVVATNHPPHGAFRG
;
A
#
# COMPACT_ATOMS: atom_id res chain seq x y z
N MET A 1 34.09 -8.41 -30.07
CA MET A 1 33.49 -7.66 -28.95
C MET A 1 33.66 -6.17 -29.24
N PRO A 2 32.64 -5.33 -29.07
CA PRO A 2 32.78 -3.89 -29.29
C PRO A 2 33.70 -3.29 -28.23
N ASP A 3 34.59 -2.40 -28.66
CA ASP A 3 35.50 -1.65 -27.81
C ASP A 3 34.71 -0.64 -26.95
N LEU A 4 34.56 -0.95 -25.67
CA LEU A 4 33.86 -0.13 -24.67
C LEU A 4 34.74 1.02 -24.10
N THR A 5 35.95 1.24 -24.63
CA THR A 5 36.88 2.25 -24.09
C THR A 5 36.71 3.64 -24.71
N THR A 6 35.94 3.77 -25.80
CA THR A 6 35.63 5.07 -26.40
C THR A 6 34.46 5.73 -25.67
N ARG A 7 34.75 6.48 -24.60
CA ARG A 7 33.79 7.48 -24.09
C ARG A 7 33.60 8.53 -25.18
N THR A 8 32.46 8.52 -25.86
CA THR A 8 32.00 9.70 -26.61
C THR A 8 32.02 10.88 -25.65
N ALA A 9 32.71 11.96 -26.02
CA ALA A 9 32.70 13.21 -25.27
C ALA A 9 31.24 13.61 -24.98
N ALA A 10 30.96 14.03 -23.75
CA ALA A 10 29.64 14.57 -23.42
C ALA A 10 29.34 15.71 -24.41
N PRO A 11 28.15 15.76 -25.02
CA PRO A 11 27.80 16.88 -25.87
C PRO A 11 27.92 18.17 -25.06
N ASP A 12 28.39 19.24 -25.71
CA ASP A 12 28.48 20.55 -25.07
C ASP A 12 27.15 20.91 -24.40
N ALA A 13 27.23 21.45 -23.19
CA ALA A 13 26.04 21.90 -22.48
C ALA A 13 25.28 22.88 -23.39
N VAL A 14 24.01 22.57 -23.67
CA VAL A 14 23.15 23.48 -24.43
C VAL A 14 22.83 24.67 -23.53
N VAL A 15 23.66 25.70 -23.60
CA VAL A 15 23.40 26.98 -22.94
C VAL A 15 22.39 27.74 -23.78
N VAL A 16 21.10 27.54 -23.50
CA VAL A 16 20.03 28.34 -24.10
C VAL A 16 20.00 29.68 -23.36
N GLN A 17 20.27 30.78 -24.08
CA GLN A 17 20.15 32.13 -23.52
C GLN A 17 18.70 32.38 -23.07
N PRO A 18 18.48 32.91 -21.85
CA PRO A 18 17.13 33.24 -21.37
C PRO A 18 16.34 34.06 -22.40
N GLY A 19 15.14 33.60 -22.75
CA GLY A 19 14.28 34.25 -23.76
C GLY A 19 14.44 33.76 -25.21
N THR A 20 15.40 32.87 -25.48
CA THR A 20 15.53 32.27 -26.82
C THR A 20 14.45 31.22 -27.05
N ILE A 21 13.53 31.47 -27.99
CA ILE A 21 12.56 30.47 -28.44
C ILE A 21 13.30 29.49 -29.36
N VAL A 22 13.67 28.34 -28.83
CA VAL A 22 14.14 27.19 -29.62
C VAL A 22 12.96 26.28 -29.94
N PRO A 23 12.78 25.84 -31.20
CA PRO A 23 11.83 24.78 -31.51
C PRO A 23 12.22 23.52 -30.72
N GLY A 24 11.43 23.19 -29.70
CA GLY A 24 11.66 21.98 -28.92
C GLY A 24 11.53 20.74 -29.81
N ARG A 25 12.35 19.71 -29.57
CA ARG A 25 12.18 18.38 -30.19
C ARG A 25 10.99 17.59 -29.61
N ALA A 26 10.02 18.27 -29.00
CA ALA A 26 8.78 17.64 -28.60
C ALA A 26 8.06 17.24 -29.90
N ARG A 27 7.96 15.93 -30.18
CA ARG A 27 7.08 15.47 -31.27
C ARG A 27 5.67 15.95 -30.92
N GLY A 28 5.14 16.90 -31.69
CA GLY A 28 3.79 17.46 -31.49
C GLY A 28 2.66 16.46 -31.75
N ALA A 29 2.97 15.26 -32.25
CA ALA A 29 2.00 14.18 -32.35
C ALA A 29 1.94 13.45 -31.01
N ALA A 30 0.78 13.48 -30.34
CA ALA A 30 0.50 12.58 -29.24
C ALA A 30 0.53 11.13 -29.78
N PRO A 31 1.59 10.35 -29.53
CA PRO A 31 1.63 8.99 -30.05
C PRO A 31 0.51 8.19 -29.41
N PHE A 32 -0.13 7.30 -30.18
CA PHE A 32 -1.07 6.37 -29.58
C PHE A 32 -0.38 5.56 -28.49
N ARG A 33 -1.11 5.31 -27.40
CA ARG A 33 -0.64 4.42 -26.34
C ARG A 33 -0.35 3.05 -26.95
N ARG A 34 0.84 2.50 -26.68
CA ARG A 34 1.31 1.22 -27.26
C ARG A 34 0.31 0.09 -27.04
N GLU A 35 -0.28 0.07 -25.85
CA GLU A 35 -1.26 -0.90 -25.38
C GLU A 35 -2.71 -0.56 -25.79
N GLY A 36 -2.94 0.64 -26.35
CA GLY A 36 -4.26 1.17 -26.69
C GLY A 36 -5.10 0.24 -27.56
N PRO A 37 -4.57 -0.26 -28.71
CA PRO A 37 -5.31 -1.17 -29.57
C PRO A 37 -5.77 -2.44 -28.85
N ALA A 38 -4.89 -3.09 -28.08
CA ALA A 38 -5.23 -4.32 -27.35
C ALA A 38 -6.31 -4.09 -26.28
N LYS A 39 -6.29 -2.94 -25.60
CA LYS A 39 -7.34 -2.56 -24.64
C LYS A 39 -8.67 -2.27 -25.31
N LEU A 40 -8.66 -1.60 -26.46
CA LEU A 40 -9.87 -1.30 -27.24
C LEU A 40 -10.58 -2.57 -27.71
N THR A 41 -9.83 -3.60 -28.10
CA THR A 41 -10.38 -4.85 -28.64
C THR A 41 -10.63 -5.93 -27.59
N GLY A 42 -10.31 -5.70 -26.31
CA GLY A 42 -10.35 -6.73 -25.26
C GLY A 42 -9.28 -7.83 -25.42
N ALA A 43 -8.23 -7.58 -26.20
CA ALA A 43 -7.11 -8.51 -26.36
C ALA A 43 -6.07 -8.39 -25.23
N ALA A 44 -6.02 -7.24 -24.55
CA ALA A 44 -5.23 -7.08 -23.34
C ALA A 44 -5.75 -8.03 -22.24
N LYS A 45 -4.83 -8.70 -21.54
CA LYS A 45 -5.15 -9.68 -20.49
C LYS A 45 -4.77 -9.12 -19.14
N TYR A 46 -5.79 -8.83 -18.34
CA TYR A 46 -5.67 -8.47 -16.93
C TYR A 46 -5.53 -9.74 -16.08
N ALA A 47 -5.26 -9.60 -14.79
CA ALA A 47 -4.93 -10.75 -13.95
C ALA A 47 -6.04 -11.82 -13.93
N ASP A 48 -7.32 -11.42 -13.89
CA ASP A 48 -8.47 -12.34 -13.91
C ASP A 48 -8.70 -13.02 -15.28
N ASP A 49 -8.15 -12.44 -16.36
CA ASP A 49 -8.26 -13.01 -17.72
C ASP A 49 -7.24 -14.14 -17.97
N LEU A 50 -6.27 -14.32 -17.08
CA LEU A 50 -5.24 -15.34 -17.20
C LEU A 50 -5.80 -16.72 -16.80
N VAL A 51 -5.56 -17.71 -17.65
CA VAL A 51 -6.06 -19.07 -17.46
C VAL A 51 -4.92 -19.98 -17.02
N PHE A 52 -5.08 -20.57 -15.82
CA PHE A 52 -4.19 -21.58 -15.27
C PHE A 52 -5.01 -22.86 -15.02
N PRO A 53 -4.92 -23.89 -15.88
CA PRO A 53 -5.68 -25.12 -15.72
C PRO A 53 -5.44 -25.76 -14.35
N GLY A 54 -6.52 -26.20 -13.70
CA GLY A 54 -6.47 -26.81 -12.37
C GLY A 54 -6.29 -25.82 -11.21
N ALA A 55 -6.29 -24.51 -11.47
CA ALA A 55 -6.20 -23.50 -10.42
C ALA A 55 -7.39 -23.54 -9.46
N TRP A 56 -7.08 -23.53 -8.16
CA TRP A 56 -8.06 -23.40 -7.09
C TRP A 56 -8.38 -21.95 -6.78
N PHE A 57 -9.52 -21.71 -6.15
CA PHE A 57 -9.95 -20.39 -5.70
C PHE A 57 -9.54 -20.18 -4.25
N GLY A 58 -8.82 -19.10 -3.98
CA GLY A 58 -8.41 -18.70 -2.64
C GLY A 58 -9.28 -17.58 -2.05
N ALA A 59 -9.41 -17.55 -0.73
CA ALA A 59 -10.04 -16.46 0.02
C ALA A 59 -9.30 -16.19 1.34
N THR A 60 -9.35 -14.94 1.79
CA THR A 60 -8.87 -14.54 3.12
C THR A 60 -10.03 -14.57 4.11
N ILE A 61 -9.83 -15.23 5.26
CA ILE A 61 -10.67 -15.08 6.45
C ILE A 61 -10.15 -13.87 7.21
N ARG A 62 -11.04 -12.92 7.49
CA ARG A 62 -10.69 -11.61 8.01
C ARG A 62 -11.42 -11.31 9.31
N SER A 63 -10.80 -10.48 10.13
CA SER A 63 -11.42 -9.93 11.32
C SER A 63 -12.61 -9.03 10.98
N THR A 64 -13.65 -9.08 11.83
CA THR A 64 -14.73 -8.08 11.90
C THR A 64 -14.53 -7.08 13.04
N ASP A 65 -13.55 -7.30 13.91
CA ASP A 65 -13.21 -6.43 15.03
C ASP A 65 -12.17 -5.39 14.63
N ALA A 66 -12.26 -4.19 15.21
CA ALA A 66 -11.28 -3.13 15.03
C ALA A 66 -10.04 -3.30 15.91
N HIS A 67 -10.20 -3.84 17.12
CA HIS A 67 -9.12 -4.20 18.01
C HIS A 67 -9.57 -5.36 18.90
N ALA A 68 -8.86 -6.49 18.86
CA ALA A 68 -9.23 -7.67 19.63
C ALA A 68 -8.04 -8.63 19.79
N ARG A 69 -8.09 -9.50 20.78
CA ARG A 69 -7.24 -10.69 20.84
C ARG A 69 -7.84 -11.79 19.97
N PHE A 70 -7.03 -12.41 19.11
CA PHE A 70 -7.45 -13.52 18.26
C PHE A 70 -7.38 -14.85 19.04
N VAL A 71 -8.53 -15.38 19.45
CA VAL A 71 -8.61 -16.60 20.28
C VAL A 71 -8.52 -17.86 19.42
N GLY A 72 -9.10 -17.84 18.22
CA GLY A 72 -8.92 -18.92 17.25
C GLY A 72 -10.07 -19.11 16.28
N LEU A 73 -10.06 -20.27 15.61
CA LEU A 73 -11.01 -20.63 14.57
C LEU A 73 -11.74 -21.90 14.99
N ASP A 74 -13.06 -21.90 14.85
CA ASP A 74 -13.88 -23.12 14.90
C ASP A 74 -14.20 -23.55 13.48
N LEU A 75 -13.85 -24.81 13.19
CA LEU A 75 -14.21 -25.49 11.96
C LEU A 75 -15.42 -26.37 12.25
N ASP A 76 -16.55 -26.12 11.58
CA ASP A 76 -17.75 -26.94 11.74
C ASP A 76 -17.43 -28.41 11.40
N PRO A 77 -17.57 -29.35 12.35
CA PRO A 77 -17.26 -30.76 12.12
C PRO A 77 -18.19 -31.44 11.10
N ALA A 78 -19.33 -30.82 10.75
CA ALA A 78 -20.23 -31.31 9.72
C ALA A 78 -19.77 -30.98 8.29
N PHE A 79 -18.82 -30.06 8.13
CA PHE A 79 -18.26 -29.70 6.83
C PHE A 79 -17.08 -30.60 6.45
N ASP A 80 -17.00 -31.00 5.18
CA ASP A 80 -15.88 -31.79 4.67
C ASP A 80 -14.63 -30.92 4.43
N TRP A 81 -13.84 -30.72 5.49
CA TRP A 81 -12.58 -29.99 5.44
C TRP A 81 -11.49 -30.68 4.63
N SER A 82 -11.65 -31.96 4.23
CA SER A 82 -10.67 -32.63 3.36
C SER A 82 -10.71 -32.09 1.92
N SER A 83 -11.80 -31.44 1.54
CA SER A 83 -12.00 -30.81 0.24
C SER A 83 -11.41 -29.39 0.12
N VAL A 84 -10.86 -28.85 1.21
CA VAL A 84 -10.41 -27.45 1.34
C VAL A 84 -9.04 -27.39 2.01
N VAL A 85 -8.18 -26.49 1.53
CA VAL A 85 -6.92 -26.16 2.19
C VAL A 85 -7.17 -25.01 3.16
N VAL A 86 -6.77 -25.18 4.41
CA VAL A 86 -6.76 -24.15 5.45
C VAL A 86 -5.32 -23.76 5.76
N VAL A 87 -5.00 -22.47 5.73
CA VAL A 87 -3.68 -21.92 6.10
C VAL A 87 -3.87 -20.94 7.25
N THR A 88 -3.02 -21.05 8.27
CA THR A 88 -2.94 -20.17 9.43
C THR A 88 -1.52 -19.58 9.54
N ALA A 89 -1.28 -18.67 10.48
CA ALA A 89 0.05 -18.12 10.72
C ALA A 89 1.11 -19.21 11.02
N ALA A 90 0.70 -20.36 11.57
CA ALA A 90 1.60 -21.48 11.86
C ALA A 90 2.12 -22.21 10.60
N ASP A 91 1.46 -22.00 9.46
CA ASP A 91 1.86 -22.59 8.17
C ASP A 91 2.86 -21.70 7.40
N ILE A 92 3.23 -20.53 7.93
CA ILE A 92 4.17 -19.61 7.29
C ILE A 92 5.60 -20.12 7.52
N PRO A 93 6.36 -20.45 6.46
CA PRO A 93 7.68 -21.06 6.64
C PRO A 93 8.79 -20.05 6.93
N GLY A 94 8.61 -18.77 6.58
CA GLY A 94 9.52 -17.68 6.88
C GLY A 94 9.02 -16.77 8.00
N ASP A 95 9.40 -15.50 7.96
CA ASP A 95 8.93 -14.52 8.95
C ASP A 95 7.44 -14.20 8.70
N ASN A 96 6.62 -14.24 9.73
CA ASN A 96 5.23 -13.77 9.66
C ASN A 96 5.16 -12.24 9.67
N VAL A 97 5.68 -11.62 8.61
CA VAL A 97 5.67 -10.16 8.42
C VAL A 97 5.66 -9.79 6.95
N VAL A 98 4.88 -8.77 6.61
CA VAL A 98 4.87 -8.17 5.28
C VAL A 98 6.06 -7.21 5.18
N SER A 99 6.92 -7.43 4.19
CA SER A 99 8.10 -6.55 4.01
C SER A 99 7.68 -5.16 3.53
N SER A 100 7.97 -4.14 4.33
CA SER A 100 7.74 -2.73 4.02
C SER A 100 8.81 -1.86 4.72
N ILE A 101 8.55 -0.56 4.91
CA ILE A 101 9.49 0.36 5.59
C ILE A 101 9.79 -0.13 7.01
N LYS A 102 8.75 -0.54 7.76
CA LYS A 102 8.88 -1.26 9.02
C LYS A 102 8.36 -2.69 8.85
N ALA A 103 8.87 -3.57 9.70
CA ALA A 103 8.47 -4.96 9.78
C ALA A 103 7.46 -5.12 10.93
N ASP A 104 6.30 -4.47 10.81
CA ASP A 104 5.29 -4.37 11.87
C ASP A 104 3.93 -4.99 11.50
N GLN A 105 3.66 -5.22 10.21
CA GLN A 105 2.42 -5.84 9.74
C GLN A 105 2.56 -7.36 9.57
N PRO A 106 1.76 -8.20 10.26
CA PRO A 106 1.79 -9.64 10.06
C PRO A 106 1.19 -10.04 8.70
N ILE A 107 1.58 -11.21 8.18
CA ILE A 107 0.95 -11.80 6.99
C ILE A 107 -0.44 -12.34 7.36
N LEU A 108 -0.50 -13.01 8.52
CA LEU A 108 -1.71 -13.49 9.19
C LEU A 108 -1.55 -13.28 10.70
N VAL A 109 -2.57 -12.79 11.39
CA VAL A 109 -2.54 -12.67 12.86
C VAL A 109 -2.40 -14.08 13.46
N PRO A 110 -1.39 -14.34 14.31
CA PRO A 110 -1.23 -15.64 14.96
C PRO A 110 -2.28 -15.85 16.05
N LEU A 111 -2.53 -17.11 16.42
CA LEU A 111 -3.32 -17.42 17.61
C LEU A 111 -2.75 -16.72 18.84
N ASP A 112 -3.64 -16.21 19.69
CA ASP A 112 -3.35 -15.36 20.84
C ASP A 112 -2.70 -14.00 20.51
N GLY A 113 -2.52 -13.68 19.22
CA GLY A 113 -2.08 -12.37 18.75
C GLY A 113 -3.18 -11.29 18.82
N GLU A 114 -2.77 -10.05 18.59
CA GLU A 114 -3.69 -8.91 18.53
C GLU A 114 -4.08 -8.60 17.08
N ILE A 115 -5.38 -8.50 16.86
CA ILE A 115 -6.02 -7.90 15.69
C ILE A 115 -5.99 -6.39 15.93
N GLN A 116 -5.36 -5.64 15.03
CA GLN A 116 -5.18 -4.20 15.12
C GLN A 116 -6.15 -3.40 14.22
N HIS A 117 -6.87 -4.04 13.30
CA HIS A 117 -7.89 -3.37 12.49
C HIS A 117 -8.98 -4.30 11.93
N HIS A 118 -10.10 -3.69 11.52
CA HIS A 118 -11.14 -4.38 10.76
C HIS A 118 -10.59 -4.88 9.42
N ALA A 119 -11.04 -6.04 8.97
CA ALA A 119 -10.62 -6.74 7.75
C ALA A 119 -9.17 -7.30 7.79
N GLU A 120 -8.54 -7.33 8.97
CA GLU A 120 -7.21 -7.89 9.11
C GLU A 120 -7.17 -9.41 8.82
N PRO A 121 -6.17 -9.93 8.07
CA PRO A 121 -6.07 -11.35 7.73
C PRO A 121 -5.81 -12.26 8.93
N LEU A 122 -6.64 -13.29 9.13
CA LEU A 122 -6.51 -14.27 10.22
C LEU A 122 -6.13 -15.67 9.71
N ALA A 123 -6.74 -16.08 8.60
CA ALA A 123 -6.49 -17.37 7.95
C ALA A 123 -6.82 -17.30 6.47
N LEU A 124 -6.45 -18.34 5.72
CA LEU A 124 -6.72 -18.44 4.29
C LEU A 124 -7.40 -19.78 3.98
N LEU A 125 -8.26 -19.78 2.98
CA LEU A 125 -8.92 -20.96 2.44
C LEU A 125 -8.63 -21.10 0.94
N ALA A 126 -8.43 -22.32 0.45
CA ALA A 126 -8.48 -22.62 -0.98
C ALA A 126 -9.33 -23.86 -1.28
N ALA A 127 -10.11 -23.80 -2.35
CA ALA A 127 -11.00 -24.89 -2.77
C ALA A 127 -11.02 -25.04 -4.31
N PRO A 128 -11.41 -26.22 -4.85
CA PRO A 128 -11.44 -26.47 -6.29
C PRO A 128 -12.43 -25.59 -7.07
N ASP A 129 -13.48 -25.09 -6.40
CA ASP A 129 -14.50 -24.26 -7.00
C ASP A 129 -15.04 -23.21 -6.02
N ARG A 130 -15.74 -22.20 -6.55
CA ARG A 130 -16.28 -21.07 -5.77
C ARG A 130 -17.41 -21.50 -4.82
N ALA A 131 -18.17 -22.53 -5.13
CA ALA A 131 -19.28 -22.98 -4.28
C ALA A 131 -18.73 -23.67 -3.02
N THR A 132 -17.75 -24.56 -3.18
CA THR A 132 -17.03 -25.20 -2.07
C THR A 132 -16.33 -24.16 -1.20
N LEU A 133 -15.63 -23.19 -1.80
CA LEU A 133 -14.98 -22.10 -1.05
C LEU A 133 -15.99 -21.28 -0.23
N ARG A 134 -17.14 -20.96 -0.83
CA ARG A 134 -18.20 -20.20 -0.15
C ARG A 134 -18.77 -21.00 1.02
N ALA A 135 -19.05 -22.29 0.83
CA ALA A 135 -19.56 -23.15 1.90
C ALA A 135 -18.55 -23.26 3.05
N ALA A 136 -17.27 -23.46 2.75
CA ALA A 136 -16.20 -23.49 3.74
C ALA A 136 -16.10 -22.20 4.57
N ARG A 137 -16.27 -21.03 3.93
CA ARG A 137 -16.32 -19.73 4.64
C ARG A 137 -17.49 -19.63 5.62
N HIS A 138 -18.62 -20.27 5.34
CA HIS A 138 -19.79 -20.26 6.25
C HIS A 138 -19.66 -21.30 7.37
N ALA A 139 -18.90 -22.37 7.12
CA ALA A 139 -18.60 -23.43 8.08
C ALA A 139 -17.46 -23.05 9.07
N LEU A 140 -16.85 -21.87 8.91
CA LEU A 140 -15.78 -21.38 9.77
C LEU A 140 -16.29 -20.23 10.62
N THR A 141 -16.00 -20.29 11.92
CA THR A 141 -16.28 -19.19 12.87
C THR A 141 -14.98 -18.68 13.49
N VAL A 142 -14.84 -17.36 13.56
CA VAL A 142 -13.71 -16.69 14.23
C VAL A 142 -14.10 -16.38 15.67
N ARG A 143 -13.22 -16.72 16.63
CA ARG A 143 -13.35 -16.33 18.03
C ARG A 143 -12.36 -15.23 18.37
N THR A 144 -12.87 -14.16 18.97
CA THR A 144 -12.10 -12.98 19.37
C THR A 144 -12.53 -12.49 20.75
N GLU A 145 -11.65 -11.73 21.39
CA GLU A 145 -11.95 -10.97 22.60
C GLU A 145 -11.66 -9.50 22.35
N ALA A 146 -12.71 -8.67 22.35
CA ALA A 146 -12.59 -7.25 22.02
C ALA A 146 -11.65 -6.51 22.99
N LEU A 147 -10.87 -5.58 22.43
CA LEU A 147 -9.96 -4.70 23.15
C LEU A 147 -10.32 -3.22 22.86
N PRO A 148 -9.95 -2.27 23.75
CA PRO A 148 -10.21 -0.85 23.51
C PRO A 148 -9.48 -0.33 22.26
N ALA A 149 -10.22 0.19 21.29
CA ALA A 149 -9.66 0.74 20.05
C ALA A 149 -9.44 2.26 20.14
N VAL A 150 -8.39 2.75 19.49
CA VAL A 150 -8.09 4.18 19.32
C VAL A 150 -8.36 4.59 17.88
N PHE A 151 -9.29 5.52 17.67
CA PHE A 151 -9.64 6.02 16.34
C PHE A 151 -9.28 7.50 16.13
N ASP A 152 -9.16 8.29 17.19
CA ASP A 152 -8.71 9.68 17.05
C ASP A 152 -7.17 9.74 17.04
N PRO A 153 -6.53 10.19 15.94
CA PRO A 153 -5.08 10.35 15.89
C PRO A 153 -4.52 11.37 16.91
N LEU A 154 -5.37 12.24 17.48
CA LEU A 154 -4.95 13.13 18.57
C LEU A 154 -4.85 12.43 19.92
N GLU A 155 -5.53 11.29 20.11
CA GLU A 155 -5.49 10.49 21.34
C GLU A 155 -4.41 9.40 21.32
N SER A 156 -3.84 9.10 20.15
CA SER A 156 -2.79 8.10 20.01
C SER A 156 -1.42 8.61 20.47
N ASN A 157 -0.77 7.82 21.34
CA ASN A 157 0.59 8.04 21.82
C ASN A 157 1.65 7.26 21.01
N HIS A 158 1.23 6.45 20.03
CA HIS A 158 2.14 5.64 19.23
C HIS A 158 2.48 6.37 17.93
N VAL A 159 3.66 6.97 17.87
CA VAL A 159 4.15 7.70 16.69
C VAL A 159 4.95 6.78 15.77
N PHE A 160 4.52 6.63 14.52
CA PHE A 160 5.30 5.90 13.52
C PHE A 160 6.50 6.71 13.02
N ALA A 161 6.29 8.01 12.77
CA ALA A 161 7.32 8.95 12.34
C ALA A 161 6.97 10.39 12.74
N ALA A 162 7.99 11.21 12.92
CA ALA A 162 7.86 12.65 13.13
C ALA A 162 9.01 13.38 12.42
N TYR A 163 8.71 14.55 11.86
CA TYR A 163 9.67 15.42 11.19
C TYR A 163 9.45 16.87 11.61
N GLU A 164 10.54 17.61 11.73
CA GLU A 164 10.51 19.07 11.86
C GLU A 164 11.41 19.65 10.77
N ILE A 165 10.87 20.57 9.97
CA ILE A 165 11.65 21.37 9.01
C ILE A 165 11.38 22.85 9.25
N GLY A 166 12.39 23.69 9.05
CA GLY A 166 12.22 25.11 9.26
C GLY A 166 13.40 25.96 8.80
N SER A 167 13.19 27.27 8.80
CA SER A 167 14.19 28.28 8.52
C SER A 167 13.84 29.57 9.25
N GLY A 168 14.85 30.32 9.69
CA GLY A 168 14.67 31.60 10.38
C GLY A 168 14.18 31.48 11.84
N ASP A 169 13.69 32.59 12.38
CA ASP A 169 13.13 32.72 13.72
C ASP A 169 11.62 33.03 13.65
N PRO A 170 10.75 32.01 13.79
CA PRO A 170 9.31 32.19 13.72
C PRO A 170 8.76 33.14 14.78
N ASP A 171 9.26 33.06 16.01
CA ASP A 171 8.69 33.80 17.13
C ASP A 171 8.99 35.31 16.99
N GLY A 172 10.22 35.65 16.57
CA GLY A 172 10.58 37.01 16.18
C GLY A 172 9.80 37.53 14.97
N ALA A 173 9.60 36.69 13.94
CA ALA A 173 8.84 37.07 12.76
C ALA A 173 7.36 37.33 13.08
N PHE A 174 6.72 36.52 13.93
CA PHE A 174 5.34 36.77 14.38
C PHE A 174 5.19 38.07 15.16
N ALA A 175 6.19 38.47 15.95
CA ALA A 175 6.17 39.73 16.68
C ALA A 175 6.15 40.98 15.77
N THR A 176 6.49 40.82 14.49
CA THR A 176 6.51 41.90 13.49
C THR A 176 5.45 41.74 12.40
N ALA A 177 4.61 40.72 12.49
CA ALA A 177 3.53 40.50 11.52
C ALA A 177 2.40 41.53 11.75
N ASP A 178 1.95 42.16 10.66
CA ASP A 178 0.81 43.09 10.69
C ASP A 178 -0.52 42.37 10.85
N THR A 179 -0.60 41.13 10.34
CA THR A 179 -1.79 40.28 10.43
C THR A 179 -1.38 38.83 10.64
N ILE A 180 -2.05 38.14 11.56
CA ILE A 180 -1.86 36.70 11.80
C ILE A 180 -3.17 36.00 11.49
N ILE A 181 -3.12 34.97 10.65
CA ILE A 181 -4.26 34.12 10.29
C ILE A 181 -3.99 32.71 10.79
N GLU A 182 -4.95 32.17 11.54
CA GLU A 182 -4.93 30.82 12.08
C GLU A 182 -6.08 29.99 11.52
N GLY A 183 -5.82 28.71 11.25
CA GLY A 183 -6.85 27.79 10.76
C GLY A 183 -6.47 26.34 10.95
N GLU A 184 -7.44 25.52 11.35
CA GLU A 184 -7.34 24.06 11.34
C GLU A 184 -8.11 23.52 10.12
N TYR A 185 -7.44 22.66 9.35
CA TYR A 185 -7.98 22.02 8.18
C TYR A 185 -7.98 20.51 8.40
N ARG A 186 -9.07 19.84 8.02
CA ARG A 186 -9.20 18.39 8.11
C ARG A 186 -9.48 17.81 6.73
N VAL A 187 -8.75 16.76 6.38
CA VAL A 187 -8.98 15.97 5.17
C VAL A 187 -9.28 14.53 5.57
N GLY A 188 -10.30 13.95 4.95
CA GLY A 188 -10.68 12.55 5.17
C GLY A 188 -9.81 11.57 4.38
N HIS A 189 -10.05 10.27 4.60
CA HIS A 189 -9.45 9.23 3.77
C HIS A 189 -10.04 9.24 2.36
N GLN A 190 -9.33 8.60 1.44
CA GLN A 190 -9.77 8.43 0.06
C GLN A 190 -9.39 7.03 -0.45
N GLU A 191 -10.34 6.40 -1.13
CA GLU A 191 -10.16 5.14 -1.82
C GLU A 191 -9.66 5.34 -3.26
N GLN A 192 -8.73 4.50 -3.71
CA GLN A 192 -8.10 4.60 -5.03
C GLN A 192 -9.10 4.29 -6.15
N LEU A 193 -10.06 3.39 -5.91
CA LEU A 193 -11.12 2.99 -6.85
C LEU A 193 -10.59 2.68 -8.26
N TYR A 194 -9.44 2.01 -8.36
CA TYR A 194 -9.04 1.36 -9.61
C TYR A 194 -10.14 0.38 -10.06
N ILE A 195 -10.36 0.29 -11.37
CA ILE A 195 -11.48 -0.50 -11.92
C ILE A 195 -11.22 -2.00 -11.75
N GLU A 196 -10.00 -2.44 -12.03
CA GLU A 196 -9.57 -3.81 -11.74
C GLU A 196 -9.15 -3.92 -10.28
N ASN A 197 -9.78 -4.79 -9.50
CA ASN A 197 -9.42 -5.03 -8.10
C ASN A 197 -8.03 -5.68 -7.96
N ASN A 198 -7.57 -5.87 -6.72
CA ASN A 198 -6.38 -6.67 -6.43
C ASN A 198 -6.61 -8.13 -6.82
N ALA A 199 -5.64 -8.67 -7.55
CA ALA A 199 -5.68 -10.03 -8.05
C ALA A 199 -4.25 -10.59 -8.13
N MET A 200 -4.08 -11.78 -7.57
CA MET A 200 -2.85 -12.57 -7.64
C MET A 200 -3.17 -14.02 -7.95
N ILE A 201 -2.32 -14.63 -8.78
CA ILE A 201 -2.35 -16.04 -9.10
C ILE A 201 -0.94 -16.57 -8.83
N ALA A 202 -0.84 -17.48 -7.87
CA ALA A 202 0.41 -18.15 -7.52
C ALA A 202 0.45 -19.54 -8.14
N VAL A 203 1.56 -19.87 -8.79
CA VAL A 203 1.81 -21.15 -9.45
C VAL A 203 3.05 -21.78 -8.80
N PRO A 204 2.93 -22.91 -8.08
CA PRO A 204 4.10 -23.60 -7.53
C PRO A 204 5.02 -24.04 -8.66
N SER A 205 6.33 -23.86 -8.49
CA SER A 205 7.34 -24.31 -9.46
C SER A 205 7.96 -25.65 -9.04
N GLU A 206 8.42 -26.43 -10.01
CA GLU A 206 9.01 -27.76 -9.78
C GLU A 206 10.25 -27.73 -8.85
N GLY A 207 10.93 -26.57 -8.74
CA GLY A 207 12.09 -26.36 -7.87
C GLY A 207 11.76 -25.91 -6.44
N GLY A 208 10.50 -26.04 -5.99
CA GLY A 208 10.08 -25.59 -4.67
C GLY A 208 9.96 -24.05 -4.53
N GLY A 209 9.74 -23.36 -5.64
CA GLY A 209 9.48 -21.92 -5.70
C GLY A 209 8.05 -21.59 -6.10
N VAL A 210 7.80 -20.33 -6.49
CA VAL A 210 6.51 -19.83 -6.94
C VAL A 210 6.66 -18.77 -8.03
N ASP A 211 5.85 -18.91 -9.08
CA ASP A 211 5.59 -17.89 -10.08
C ASP A 211 4.28 -17.16 -9.70
N VAL A 212 4.35 -15.87 -9.41
CA VAL A 212 3.19 -15.05 -9.03
C VAL A 212 2.86 -14.07 -10.15
N HIS A 213 1.66 -14.21 -10.70
CA HIS A 213 1.10 -13.32 -11.71
C HIS A 213 0.05 -12.41 -11.08
N GLY A 214 0.07 -11.12 -11.36
CA GLY A 214 -1.01 -10.27 -10.86
C GLY A 214 -0.95 -8.81 -11.24
N SER A 215 -1.89 -8.07 -10.67
CA SER A 215 -2.04 -6.63 -10.88
C SER A 215 -1.28 -5.86 -9.80
N LEU A 216 -0.21 -5.17 -10.18
CA LEU A 216 0.71 -4.50 -9.25
C LEU A 216 1.51 -3.38 -9.93
N GLN A 217 2.10 -2.48 -9.14
CA GLN A 217 2.99 -1.41 -9.58
C GLN A 217 4.47 -1.75 -9.34
N CYS A 218 4.77 -2.49 -8.27
CA CYS A 218 6.14 -2.69 -7.78
C CYS A 218 6.48 -4.19 -7.62
N PRO A 219 6.92 -4.88 -8.69
CA PRO A 219 7.25 -6.32 -8.63
C PRO A 219 8.31 -6.67 -7.58
N TYR A 220 9.26 -5.77 -7.34
CA TYR A 220 10.34 -6.00 -6.37
C TYR A 220 9.89 -5.93 -4.90
N TYR A 221 8.79 -5.23 -4.59
CA TYR A 221 8.19 -5.27 -3.24
C TYR A 221 7.60 -6.65 -2.98
N VAL A 222 6.79 -7.14 -3.92
CA VAL A 222 6.24 -8.51 -3.86
C VAL A 222 7.35 -9.55 -3.79
N HIS A 223 8.38 -9.43 -4.62
CA HIS A 223 9.52 -10.36 -4.62
C HIS A 223 10.24 -10.40 -3.27
N THR A 224 10.52 -9.24 -2.67
CA THR A 224 11.15 -9.14 -1.34
C THR A 224 10.25 -9.76 -0.27
N ALA A 225 8.95 -9.50 -0.34
CA ALA A 225 7.98 -10.05 0.59
C ALA A 225 7.91 -11.58 0.50
N LEU A 226 7.85 -12.16 -0.71
CA LEU A 226 7.86 -13.61 -0.95
C LEU A 226 9.11 -14.26 -0.36
N LYS A 227 10.30 -13.70 -0.61
CA LYS A 227 11.55 -14.22 -0.04
C LYS A 227 11.50 -14.31 1.48
N ARG A 228 11.04 -13.24 2.12
CA ARG A 228 11.02 -13.16 3.58
C ARG A 228 9.95 -14.04 4.21
N GLY A 229 8.71 -13.96 3.71
CA GLY A 229 7.58 -14.69 4.26
C GLY A 229 7.58 -16.18 3.92
N LEU A 230 8.16 -16.56 2.77
CA LEU A 230 8.19 -17.95 2.31
C LEU A 230 9.56 -18.62 2.47
N ALA A 231 10.53 -17.94 3.08
CA ALA A 231 11.92 -18.40 3.22
C ALA A 231 12.56 -18.83 1.87
N MET A 232 12.32 -18.04 0.82
CA MET A 232 12.78 -18.31 -0.55
C MET A 232 14.02 -17.49 -0.94
N ASP A 233 14.79 -18.01 -1.90
CA ASP A 233 15.85 -17.26 -2.59
C ASP A 233 15.36 -16.52 -3.85
N ASP A 234 16.25 -15.78 -4.51
CA ASP A 234 15.95 -14.99 -5.73
C ASP A 234 15.55 -15.84 -6.95
N ARG A 235 15.86 -17.15 -6.95
CA ARG A 235 15.52 -18.08 -8.04
C ARG A 235 14.20 -18.78 -7.80
N GLN A 236 13.80 -18.90 -6.53
CA GLN A 236 12.54 -19.52 -6.12
C GLN A 236 11.35 -18.56 -6.22
N ALA A 237 11.55 -17.24 -6.15
CA ALA A 237 10.46 -16.27 -6.25
C ALA A 237 10.48 -15.54 -7.61
N ARG A 238 9.44 -15.71 -8.43
CA ARG A 238 9.28 -14.97 -9.68
C ARG A 238 7.99 -14.17 -9.69
N VAL A 239 8.08 -12.87 -9.92
CA VAL A 239 6.91 -11.98 -9.97
C VAL A 239 6.70 -11.47 -11.40
N ILE A 240 5.49 -11.66 -11.93
CA ILE A 240 5.11 -11.34 -13.30
C ILE A 240 3.92 -10.38 -13.24
N GLN A 241 4.19 -9.12 -13.55
CA GLN A 241 3.14 -8.11 -13.65
C GLN A 241 2.24 -8.40 -14.87
N ALA A 242 0.95 -8.58 -14.63
CA ALA A 242 -0.08 -8.61 -15.65
C ALA A 242 -0.45 -7.17 -16.08
N GLU A 243 -1.25 -7.03 -17.15
CA GLU A 243 -1.84 -5.72 -17.44
C GLU A 243 -2.57 -5.21 -16.19
N THR A 244 -2.33 -3.96 -15.80
CA THR A 244 -2.79 -3.41 -14.52
C THR A 244 -3.86 -2.34 -14.76
N GLY A 245 -5.10 -2.63 -14.37
CA GLY A 245 -6.30 -1.81 -14.56
C GLY A 245 -6.43 -0.66 -13.56
N GLY A 246 -5.35 0.12 -13.41
CA GLY A 246 -5.22 1.18 -12.43
C GLY A 246 -4.64 0.69 -11.10
N GLY A 247 -4.00 1.61 -10.37
CA GLY A 247 -3.38 1.34 -9.07
C GLY A 247 -3.36 2.57 -8.17
N PHE A 248 -2.90 3.71 -8.68
CA PHE A 248 -2.95 5.01 -8.00
C PHE A 248 -2.24 5.05 -6.63
N GLY A 249 -1.30 4.13 -6.39
CA GLY A 249 -0.62 3.92 -5.11
C GLY A 249 -1.13 2.69 -4.36
N GLY A 250 -2.43 2.35 -4.47
CA GLY A 250 -3.01 1.19 -3.77
C GLY A 250 -2.56 -0.17 -4.29
N LYS A 251 -1.78 -0.20 -5.39
CA LYS A 251 -1.11 -1.40 -5.91
C LYS A 251 0.41 -1.29 -5.86
N GLU A 252 0.94 -0.42 -5.00
CA GLU A 252 2.37 -0.28 -4.77
C GLU A 252 2.86 -1.35 -3.78
N GLU A 253 2.45 -1.26 -2.52
CA GLU A 253 2.85 -2.13 -1.42
C GLU A 253 1.86 -3.27 -1.15
N TYR A 254 0.56 -2.98 -1.20
CA TYR A 254 -0.50 -3.93 -0.83
C TYR A 254 -0.47 -5.26 -1.60
N PRO A 255 -0.10 -5.30 -2.90
CA PRO A 255 0.04 -6.55 -3.66
C PRO A 255 0.92 -7.61 -2.99
N SER A 256 1.86 -7.21 -2.13
CA SER A 256 2.69 -8.13 -1.35
C SER A 256 1.87 -9.05 -0.45
N ILE A 257 0.79 -8.55 0.15
CA ILE A 257 -0.08 -9.31 1.06
C ILE A 257 -0.83 -10.41 0.31
N ILE A 258 -1.57 -10.03 -0.73
CA ILE A 258 -2.37 -10.98 -1.52
C ILE A 258 -1.48 -11.97 -2.29
N ALA A 259 -0.26 -11.58 -2.66
CA ALA A 259 0.73 -12.48 -3.27
C ALA A 259 1.23 -13.53 -2.27
N LEU A 260 1.55 -13.14 -1.03
CA LEU A 260 1.90 -14.07 0.04
C LEU A 260 0.75 -15.03 0.33
N HIS A 261 -0.48 -14.52 0.41
CA HIS A 261 -1.67 -15.35 0.64
C HIS A 261 -1.87 -16.39 -0.46
N ALA A 262 -1.83 -15.96 -1.72
CA ALA A 262 -1.97 -16.87 -2.86
C ALA A 262 -0.85 -17.92 -2.87
N SER A 263 0.38 -17.52 -2.55
CA SER A 263 1.55 -18.40 -2.56
C SER A 263 1.52 -19.44 -1.44
N LEU A 264 1.12 -19.06 -0.22
CA LEU A 264 0.93 -19.99 0.90
C LEU A 264 -0.13 -21.04 0.57
N LEU A 265 -1.28 -20.59 0.02
CA LEU A 265 -2.34 -21.50 -0.42
C LEU A 265 -1.87 -22.42 -1.55
N ALA A 266 -1.16 -21.89 -2.55
CA ALA A 266 -0.67 -22.66 -3.68
C ALA A 266 0.36 -23.71 -3.25
N GLY A 267 1.27 -23.34 -2.34
CA GLY A 267 2.24 -24.27 -1.74
C GLY A 267 1.56 -25.40 -0.99
N LYS A 268 0.59 -25.09 -0.12
CA LYS A 268 -0.13 -26.11 0.67
C LYS A 268 -1.08 -26.97 -0.17
N ALA A 269 -1.68 -26.41 -1.23
CA ALA A 269 -2.56 -27.13 -2.14
C ALA A 269 -1.80 -27.95 -3.21
N GLY A 270 -0.51 -27.71 -3.38
CA GLY A 270 0.33 -28.34 -4.41
C GLY A 270 -0.10 -28.04 -5.84
N ARG A 271 -0.75 -26.90 -6.08
CA ARG A 271 -1.34 -26.51 -7.37
C ARG A 271 -1.53 -25.00 -7.45
N PRO A 272 -1.80 -24.43 -8.65
CA PRO A 272 -2.06 -23.02 -8.77
C PRO A 272 -3.24 -22.56 -7.91
N VAL A 273 -3.15 -21.37 -7.31
CA VAL A 273 -4.25 -20.74 -6.57
C VAL A 273 -4.44 -19.32 -7.07
N ARG A 274 -5.68 -18.97 -7.38
CA ARG A 274 -6.10 -17.62 -7.75
C ARG A 274 -6.84 -16.94 -6.59
N MET A 275 -6.41 -15.73 -6.26
CA MET A 275 -7.07 -14.83 -5.32
C MET A 275 -7.41 -13.54 -6.03
N ILE A 276 -8.70 -13.28 -6.19
CA ILE A 276 -9.22 -12.08 -6.84
C ILE A 276 -10.27 -11.50 -5.91
N TYR A 277 -10.02 -10.29 -5.42
CA TYR A 277 -10.96 -9.65 -4.53
C TYR A 277 -12.19 -9.17 -5.29
N ASP A 278 -13.36 -9.35 -4.68
CA ASP A 278 -14.52 -8.58 -5.07
C ASP A 278 -14.36 -7.12 -4.63
N ARG A 279 -15.27 -6.24 -5.07
CA ARG A 279 -15.15 -4.81 -4.77
C ARG A 279 -15.23 -4.54 -3.27
N HIS A 280 -16.10 -5.21 -2.53
CA HIS A 280 -16.27 -4.93 -1.10
C HIS A 280 -15.06 -5.37 -0.28
N GLU A 281 -14.49 -6.53 -0.60
CA GLU A 281 -13.26 -6.99 0.03
C GLU A 281 -12.08 -6.05 -0.29
N ASP A 282 -11.94 -5.62 -1.55
CA ASP A 282 -10.86 -4.71 -1.94
C ASP A 282 -10.94 -3.36 -1.21
N LEU A 283 -12.15 -2.79 -1.11
CA LEU A 283 -12.41 -1.57 -0.35
C LEU A 283 -12.09 -1.75 1.15
N ALA A 284 -12.50 -2.86 1.74
CA ALA A 284 -12.33 -3.08 3.17
C ALA A 284 -10.86 -3.35 3.56
N ALA A 285 -10.11 -4.01 2.70
CA ALA A 285 -8.83 -4.61 3.08
C ALA A 285 -7.59 -3.82 2.65
N THR A 286 -7.68 -3.01 1.58
CA THR A 286 -6.52 -2.35 0.97
C THR A 286 -6.20 -1.00 1.61
N THR A 287 -4.97 -0.53 1.44
CA THR A 287 -4.53 0.75 2.00
C THR A 287 -5.27 1.93 1.40
N LYS A 288 -5.52 2.99 2.19
CA LYS A 288 -6.19 4.23 1.75
C LYS A 288 -5.27 5.44 1.85
N ARG A 289 -5.68 6.58 1.30
CA ARG A 289 -5.04 7.88 1.59
C ARG A 289 -5.18 8.22 3.08
N HIS A 290 -4.09 8.67 3.71
CA HIS A 290 -4.06 9.20 5.07
C HIS A 290 -5.03 10.39 5.26
N PRO A 291 -5.96 10.30 6.24
CA PRO A 291 -6.56 11.48 6.84
C PRO A 291 -5.49 12.35 7.51
N ALA A 292 -5.73 13.65 7.54
CA ALA A 292 -4.83 14.58 8.21
C ALA A 292 -5.58 15.75 8.86
N ILE A 293 -5.00 16.23 9.96
CA ILE A 293 -5.34 17.47 10.65
C ILE A 293 -4.14 18.39 10.45
N VAL A 294 -4.36 19.53 9.80
CA VAL A 294 -3.31 20.50 9.51
C VAL A 294 -3.66 21.83 10.15
N ARG A 295 -2.82 22.32 11.04
CA ARG A 295 -2.99 23.63 11.68
C ARG A 295 -2.00 24.60 11.10
N HIS A 296 -2.50 25.69 10.56
CA HIS A 296 -1.69 26.81 10.08
C HIS A 296 -1.80 27.97 11.03
N ARG A 297 -0.66 28.62 11.25
CA ARG A 297 -0.53 29.97 11.79
C ARG A 297 0.38 30.75 10.86
N THR A 298 -0.16 31.75 10.17
CA THR A 298 0.53 32.47 9.10
C THR A 298 0.56 33.96 9.40
N GLY A 299 1.75 34.53 9.49
CA GLY A 299 1.99 35.96 9.65
C GLY A 299 2.18 36.64 8.30
N LEU A 300 1.51 37.77 8.12
CA LEU A 300 1.49 38.55 6.90
C LEU A 300 1.92 39.99 7.18
N THR A 301 2.54 40.61 6.19
CA THR A 301 2.66 42.07 6.13
C THR A 301 1.35 42.71 5.67
N SER A 302 1.21 44.02 5.87
CA SER A 302 0.06 44.83 5.48
C SER A 302 -0.18 44.87 3.96
N ASP A 303 0.85 44.62 3.13
CA ASP A 303 0.72 44.42 1.68
C ASP A 303 0.44 42.97 1.27
N GLY A 304 0.21 42.07 2.23
CA GLY A 304 -0.23 40.69 2.01
C GLY A 304 0.89 39.68 1.72
N ARG A 305 2.16 40.01 1.97
CA ARG A 305 3.27 39.05 1.80
C ARG A 305 3.37 38.10 2.99
N LEU A 306 3.71 36.85 2.71
CA LEU A 306 4.02 35.86 3.75
C LEU A 306 5.33 36.23 4.43
N LEU A 307 5.24 36.53 5.74
CA LEU A 307 6.39 36.81 6.59
C LEU A 307 6.86 35.56 7.31
N VAL A 308 5.91 34.80 7.88
CA VAL A 308 6.16 33.57 8.65
C VAL A 308 5.03 32.57 8.50
N GLN A 309 5.38 31.28 8.46
CA GLN A 309 4.42 30.18 8.54
C GLN A 309 4.84 29.18 9.63
N ASP A 310 3.96 28.91 10.59
CA ASP A 310 4.09 27.85 11.58
C ASP A 310 2.98 26.84 11.36
N ILE A 311 3.35 25.60 11.05
CA ILE A 311 2.42 24.58 10.53
C ILE A 311 2.60 23.29 11.33
N GLU A 312 1.51 22.76 11.86
CA GLU A 312 1.45 21.42 12.45
C GLU A 312 0.67 20.49 11.52
N VAL A 313 1.22 19.29 11.26
CA VAL A 313 0.59 18.24 10.47
C VAL A 313 0.48 16.99 11.35
N VAL A 314 -0.73 16.52 11.60
CA VAL A 314 -0.99 15.22 12.24
C VAL A 314 -1.71 14.34 11.22
N MET A 315 -1.08 13.23 10.84
CA MET A 315 -1.69 12.22 9.97
C MET A 315 -2.14 11.00 10.78
N ASP A 316 -3.20 10.36 10.33
CA ASP A 316 -3.58 9.02 10.78
C ASP A 316 -2.91 7.97 9.89
N GLY A 317 -2.04 7.14 10.47
CA GLY A 317 -1.35 6.05 9.77
C GLY A 317 -2.15 4.75 9.67
N GLY A 318 -3.23 4.60 10.43
CA GLY A 318 -3.91 3.32 10.64
C GLY A 318 -3.06 2.35 11.49
N ALA A 319 -3.38 1.06 11.41
CA ALA A 319 -2.80 0.04 12.29
C ALA A 319 -1.31 -0.24 12.07
N TYR A 320 -0.79 -0.03 10.86
CA TYR A 320 0.58 -0.40 10.49
C TYR A 320 1.31 0.71 9.74
N CYS A 321 2.63 0.73 9.83
CA CYS A 321 3.45 1.82 9.33
C CYS A 321 3.45 1.94 7.80
N THR A 322 3.36 0.84 7.06
CA THR A 322 3.29 0.85 5.57
C THR A 322 4.30 1.84 4.92
N LEU A 323 3.83 2.76 4.08
CA LEU A 323 4.59 3.84 3.43
C LEU A 323 4.45 5.19 4.16
N THR A 324 3.87 5.18 5.35
CA THR A 324 3.50 6.37 6.11
C THR A 324 4.64 7.38 6.34
N PRO A 325 5.89 6.98 6.68
CA PRO A 325 6.99 7.93 6.80
C PRO A 325 7.29 8.69 5.50
N VAL A 326 7.17 8.02 4.35
CA VAL A 326 7.37 8.65 3.04
C VAL A 326 6.25 9.65 2.75
N VAL A 327 5.00 9.29 3.05
CA VAL A 327 3.85 10.19 2.89
C VAL A 327 3.97 11.42 3.79
N LEU A 328 4.32 11.25 5.07
CA LEU A 328 4.52 12.36 6.00
C LEU A 328 5.64 13.29 5.52
N SER A 329 6.76 12.73 5.04
CA SER A 329 7.88 13.52 4.53
C SER A 329 7.43 14.44 3.38
N ARG A 330 6.60 13.93 2.46
CA ARG A 330 6.02 14.73 1.37
C ARG A 330 5.03 15.75 1.90
N GLY A 331 4.18 15.38 2.85
CA GLY A 331 3.23 16.31 3.48
C GLY A 331 3.93 17.50 4.11
N VAL A 332 4.97 17.26 4.92
CA VAL A 332 5.75 18.30 5.59
C VAL A 332 6.52 19.17 4.59
N LEU A 333 7.18 18.57 3.59
CA LEU A 333 7.95 19.31 2.58
C LEU A 333 7.10 20.27 1.74
N HIS A 334 5.83 19.97 1.52
CA HIS A 334 4.95 20.77 0.66
C HIS A 334 3.89 21.57 1.44
N ALA A 335 3.84 21.47 2.77
CA ALA A 335 2.80 22.11 3.58
C ALA A 335 2.82 23.64 3.52
N ALA A 336 3.97 24.28 3.29
CA ALA A 336 4.04 25.73 3.07
C ALA A 336 3.44 26.18 1.72
N GLY A 337 3.18 25.25 0.81
CA GLY A 337 2.72 25.53 -0.54
C GLY A 337 3.82 26.08 -1.46
N PRO A 338 3.48 26.39 -2.71
CA PRO A 338 4.43 26.88 -3.72
C PRO A 338 4.73 28.38 -3.56
N TYR A 339 4.92 28.85 -2.33
CA TYR A 339 5.08 30.28 -2.02
C TYR A 339 6.43 30.57 -1.39
N LYS A 340 6.97 31.76 -1.65
CA LYS A 340 8.18 32.25 -0.99
C LYS A 340 7.81 32.75 0.41
N CYS A 341 8.32 32.06 1.43
CA CYS A 341 8.29 32.51 2.83
C CYS A 341 9.68 32.29 3.43
N ALA A 342 10.32 33.35 3.94
CA ALA A 342 11.69 33.26 4.44
C ALA A 342 11.78 32.58 5.81
N VAL A 343 10.73 32.69 6.62
CA VAL A 343 10.66 32.13 7.97
C VAL A 343 9.57 31.08 8.02
N VAL A 344 9.93 29.85 8.37
CA VAL A 344 8.99 28.73 8.37
C VAL A 344 9.33 27.75 9.46
N ARG A 345 8.32 27.16 10.08
CA ARG A 345 8.42 26.04 11.00
C ARG A 345 7.29 25.06 10.68
N ILE A 346 7.64 23.83 10.35
CA ILE A 346 6.66 22.78 10.01
C ILE A 346 7.00 21.56 10.83
N ARG A 347 6.04 21.13 11.65
CA ARG A 347 6.13 19.92 12.46
C ARG A 347 5.10 18.93 11.98
N GLY A 348 5.54 17.77 11.56
CA GLY A 348 4.67 16.68 11.15
C GLY A 348 4.85 15.48 12.05
N ARG A 349 3.75 14.83 12.41
CA ARG A 349 3.77 13.48 12.98
C ARG A 349 2.68 12.62 12.34
N VAL A 350 2.91 11.33 12.39
CA VAL A 350 1.92 10.33 11.99
C VAL A 350 1.89 9.22 13.02
N VAL A 351 0.68 8.83 13.40
CA VAL A 351 0.43 7.93 14.53
C VAL A 351 -0.29 6.67 14.11
N ALA A 352 -0.17 5.64 14.94
CA ALA A 352 -0.96 4.43 14.84
C ALA A 352 -2.38 4.64 15.38
N THR A 353 -3.37 4.07 14.71
CA THR A 353 -4.77 3.97 15.15
C THR A 353 -5.30 2.59 14.78
N ASN A 354 -6.51 2.23 15.21
CA ASN A 354 -7.16 0.98 14.82
C ASN A 354 -7.99 1.09 13.52
N HIS A 355 -7.71 2.11 12.69
CA HIS A 355 -8.19 2.14 11.31
C HIS A 355 -7.39 1.18 10.43
N PRO A 356 -7.95 0.72 9.28
CA PRO A 356 -7.17 0.03 8.28
C PRO A 356 -5.90 0.81 7.92
N PRO A 357 -4.75 0.13 7.68
CA PRO A 357 -3.51 0.82 7.37
C PRO A 357 -3.66 1.78 6.19
N HIS A 358 -3.16 3.00 6.34
CA HIS A 358 -3.08 3.94 5.23
C HIS A 358 -1.81 3.69 4.42
N GLY A 359 -1.71 4.21 3.20
CA GLY A 359 -0.61 3.90 2.30
C GLY A 359 -0.47 4.90 1.17
N ALA A 360 0.11 4.47 0.06
CA ALA A 360 0.29 5.36 -1.08
C ALA A 360 -1.06 5.68 -1.75
N PHE A 361 -1.28 6.98 -1.98
CA PHE A 361 -2.28 7.49 -2.91
C PHE A 361 -1.65 8.65 -3.68
N ARG A 362 -1.81 8.66 -5.01
CA ARG A 362 -1.41 9.76 -5.91
C ARG A 362 -1.51 11.16 -5.26
N GLY A 363 -0.35 11.78 -5.01
CA GLY A 363 -0.20 13.08 -4.35
C GLY A 363 1.25 13.39 -4.05
#